data_AF-A0A0P0M8Y2-F1
#
_entry.id   AF-A0A0P0M8Y2-F1
#
_cell.length_a   1.000
_cell.length_b   1.000
_cell.length_c   1.000
_cell.angle_alpha   90.00
_cell.angle_beta   90.00
_cell.angle_gamma   90.00
#
_symmetry.space_group_name_H-M   'P 1'
#
loop_
_entity.id
_entity.type
_entity.pdbx_description
1 polymer ?
#
loop_
_entity_poly.entity_id
_entity_poly.type
_entity_poly.pdbx_seq_one_letter_code
_entity_poly.pdbx_strand_id
1 'polypeptide(L)'
;METSLYISECHAELQDAVAALGGDGSSAQLAGMADLIIQSMTGPWRSFHTPEHIFEVGDGGSPVEVIAALFHDLVYVQVDSGIHVNLARYVSPYVREGDKGLVIDPMKTGADQDLDLVMDLFGFQRGQVMSPFAGQNEFLSALLAVKLLNGILPLSALAQVAACIEATIPFRADLPDGRSCSDVLLQRLTKASLDHGLALTDAQCRETVVMGVKVANRDVGNFASEHPSDFLNNTWNLIPETNHELLNADTYTVKGYRVSLQKMEGFLGFLQPGAVFRQFDGEPSSEEHTQRLHLAQRNLEVARLYLRMKLVAIALLEAMSWRLGQEVSLASIMGKLPGNSDMPFQLENQLPVVAQPYIGQNECEITVMHLLEDGRSGESSHDSKHSPVASYLVRSIGVPKALTLLERARLFFANQLSADDFLASLDKPVMQGLQHAVIHVLDQRVQALRNL
;
A
#
# COMPACT_ATOMS: atom_id res chain seq x y z
N MET A 1 10.10 21.60 9.68
CA MET A 1 9.33 22.02 10.87
C MET A 1 8.47 20.86 11.38
N GLU A 2 7.90 20.05 10.48
CA GLU A 2 7.13 18.84 10.80
C GLU A 2 7.97 17.72 11.42
N THR A 3 9.15 17.40 10.86
CA THR A 3 9.98 16.28 11.36
C THR A 3 10.38 16.39 12.84
N SER A 4 10.69 17.58 13.35
CA SER A 4 11.01 17.76 14.78
C SER A 4 9.80 17.54 15.68
N LEU A 5 8.59 17.81 15.20
CA LEU A 5 7.35 17.57 15.93
C LEU A 5 7.10 16.06 16.02
N TYR A 6 7.21 15.34 14.90
CA TYR A 6 7.09 13.87 14.89
C TYR A 6 8.13 13.17 15.76
N ILE A 7 9.37 13.65 15.79
CA ILE A 7 10.39 13.09 16.68
C ILE A 7 9.99 13.29 18.15
N SER A 8 9.47 14.47 18.50
CA SER A 8 9.05 14.77 19.87
C SER A 8 7.85 13.92 20.29
N GLU A 9 6.88 13.72 19.40
CA GLU A 9 5.70 12.90 19.62
C GLU A 9 6.06 11.42 19.77
N CYS A 10 6.81 10.86 18.81
CA CYS A 10 7.31 9.49 18.87
C CYS A 10 8.15 9.24 20.14
N HIS A 11 8.99 10.20 20.53
CA HIS A 11 9.75 10.09 21.77
C HIS A 11 8.85 10.03 22.99
N ALA A 12 7.83 10.89 23.09
CA ALA A 12 6.89 10.89 24.20
C ALA A 12 6.13 9.56 24.29
N GLU A 13 5.62 9.04 23.17
CA GLU A 13 4.94 7.74 23.13
C GLU A 13 5.86 6.59 23.57
N LEU A 14 7.11 6.57 23.11
CA LEU A 14 8.08 5.58 23.55
C LEU A 14 8.36 5.66 25.05
N GLN A 15 8.56 6.86 25.60
CA GLN A 15 8.82 7.04 27.02
C GLN A 15 7.66 6.52 27.87
N ASP A 16 6.44 6.92 27.53
CA ASP A 16 5.24 6.56 28.27
C ASP A 16 4.95 5.06 28.17
N ALA A 17 5.01 4.49 26.95
CA ALA A 17 4.77 3.07 26.75
C ALA A 17 5.83 2.18 27.41
N VAL A 18 7.11 2.55 27.31
CA VAL A 18 8.20 1.81 27.96
C VAL A 18 8.06 1.85 29.48
N ALA A 19 7.78 3.02 30.06
CA ALA A 19 7.56 3.15 31.50
C ALA A 19 6.36 2.32 31.98
N ALA A 20 5.25 2.35 31.22
CA ALA A 20 4.05 1.58 31.54
C ALA A 20 4.26 0.06 31.48
N LEU A 21 5.20 -0.41 30.65
CA LEU A 21 5.60 -1.82 30.56
C LEU A 21 6.67 -2.23 31.60
N GLY A 22 7.02 -1.34 32.53
CA GLY A 22 8.02 -1.59 33.57
C GLY A 22 9.47 -1.56 33.07
N GLY A 23 9.70 -0.95 31.91
CA GLY A 23 11.04 -0.68 31.38
C GLY A 23 11.63 0.65 31.82
N ASP A 24 12.82 0.98 31.31
CA ASP A 24 13.48 2.26 31.57
C ASP A 24 12.99 3.36 30.61
N GLY A 25 11.82 3.93 30.91
CA GLY A 25 11.26 5.07 30.16
C GLY A 25 12.09 6.36 30.24
N SER A 26 13.10 6.40 31.13
CA SER A 26 14.05 7.52 31.24
C SER A 26 15.34 7.30 30.44
N SER A 27 15.47 6.16 29.78
CA SER A 27 16.67 5.81 29.01
C SER A 27 16.95 6.86 27.95
N ALA A 28 18.17 7.41 27.99
CA ALA A 28 18.63 8.38 26.99
C ALA A 28 18.67 7.80 25.56
N GLN A 29 18.57 6.47 25.41
CA GLN A 29 18.55 5.81 24.11
C GLN A 29 17.22 6.03 23.36
N LEU A 30 16.11 6.26 24.08
CA LEU A 30 14.78 6.42 23.48
C LEU A 30 14.70 7.62 22.53
N ALA A 31 15.40 8.72 22.84
CA ALA A 31 15.47 9.88 21.94
C ALA A 31 16.13 9.54 20.60
N GLY A 32 17.20 8.73 20.63
CA GLY A 32 17.85 8.25 19.40
C GLY A 32 16.99 7.25 18.63
N MET A 33 16.15 6.47 19.31
CA MET A 33 15.19 5.57 18.67
C MET A 33 14.08 6.33 17.96
N ALA A 34 13.51 7.37 18.60
CA ALA A 34 12.51 8.22 17.98
C ALA A 34 13.03 8.88 16.70
N ASP A 35 14.25 9.43 16.73
CA ASP A 35 14.89 9.97 15.52
C ASP A 35 15.08 8.90 14.44
N LEU A 36 15.50 7.69 14.82
CA LEU A 36 15.67 6.58 13.88
C LEU A 36 14.35 6.15 13.23
N ILE A 37 13.27 6.06 14.01
CA ILE A 37 11.92 5.72 13.53
C ILE A 37 11.46 6.78 12.52
N ILE A 38 11.44 8.05 12.92
CA ILE A 38 10.94 9.12 12.04
C ILE A 38 11.79 9.28 10.78
N GLN A 39 13.12 9.13 10.86
CA GLN A 39 13.97 9.17 9.67
C GLN A 39 13.66 8.03 8.69
N SER A 40 13.32 6.85 9.20
CA SER A 40 13.00 5.68 8.37
C SER A 40 11.66 5.82 7.66
N MET A 41 10.73 6.56 8.28
CA MET A 41 9.37 6.80 7.77
C MET A 41 9.26 8.03 6.85
N THR A 42 10.32 8.83 6.72
CA THR A 42 10.33 10.08 5.91
C THR A 42 11.16 9.95 4.62
N GLY A 43 11.41 8.71 4.18
CA GLY A 43 12.05 8.41 2.90
C GLY A 43 11.24 8.95 1.71
N PRO A 44 11.89 9.28 0.57
CA PRO A 44 11.20 9.88 -0.58
C PRO A 44 10.17 8.97 -1.25
N TRP A 45 10.23 7.66 -0.97
CA TRP A 45 9.33 6.65 -1.50
C TRP A 45 8.18 6.30 -0.57
N ARG A 46 8.15 6.88 0.64
CA ARG A 46 7.09 6.66 1.65
C ARG A 46 6.01 7.71 1.44
N SER A 47 4.83 7.28 1.01
CA SER A 47 3.67 8.14 0.73
C SER A 47 2.41 7.69 1.47
N PHE A 48 2.35 6.41 1.82
CA PHE A 48 1.35 5.82 2.68
C PHE A 48 1.96 5.45 4.05
N HIS A 49 3.12 4.78 4.04
CA HIS A 49 3.79 4.37 5.27
C HIS A 49 4.63 5.54 5.84
N THR A 50 3.95 6.51 6.46
CA THR A 50 4.52 7.77 6.98
C THR A 50 4.49 7.85 8.52
N PRO A 51 5.07 8.88 9.17
CA PRO A 51 4.93 9.10 10.61
C PRO A 51 3.47 9.18 11.08
N GLU A 52 2.60 9.85 10.34
CA GLU A 52 1.18 9.99 10.66
C GLU A 52 0.50 8.62 10.72
N HIS A 53 0.81 7.74 9.75
CA HIS A 53 0.28 6.39 9.72
C HIS A 53 0.63 5.59 10.98
N ILE A 54 1.88 5.59 11.45
CA ILE A 54 2.25 4.83 12.65
C ILE A 54 1.58 5.36 13.93
N PHE A 55 1.33 6.67 14.01
CA PHE A 55 0.57 7.27 15.12
C PHE A 55 -0.91 6.90 15.04
N GLU A 56 -1.52 6.94 13.87
CA GLU A 56 -2.91 6.49 13.67
C GLU A 56 -3.10 5.01 14.03
N VAL A 57 -2.12 4.15 13.71
CA VAL A 57 -2.15 2.72 14.08
C VAL A 57 -1.94 2.52 15.59
N GLY A 58 -1.16 3.39 16.24
CA GLY A 58 -0.92 3.37 17.68
C GLY A 58 -2.06 3.95 18.52
N ASP A 59 -2.88 4.83 17.95
CA ASP A 59 -3.85 5.64 18.68
C ASP A 59 -4.85 4.79 19.51
N GLY A 60 -5.03 5.21 20.75
CA GLY A 60 -5.87 4.51 21.74
C GLY A 60 -5.43 3.09 22.10
N GLY A 61 -4.25 2.64 21.67
CA GLY A 61 -3.70 1.32 21.95
C GLY A 61 -3.13 1.16 23.37
N SER A 62 -2.96 -0.09 23.81
CA SER A 62 -2.14 -0.38 24.99
C SER A 62 -0.64 -0.08 24.72
N PRO A 63 0.21 0.01 25.75
CA PRO A 63 1.64 0.26 25.56
C PRO A 63 2.35 -0.72 24.61
N VAL A 64 1.94 -1.99 24.58
CA VAL A 64 2.48 -2.98 23.61
C VAL A 64 2.06 -2.61 22.19
N GLU A 65 0.80 -2.24 22.00
CA GLU A 65 0.22 -1.88 20.70
C GLU A 65 0.87 -0.62 20.13
N VAL A 66 1.10 0.40 20.98
CA VAL A 66 1.78 1.65 20.60
C VAL A 66 3.19 1.34 20.10
N ILE A 67 3.99 0.58 20.88
CA ILE A 67 5.35 0.24 20.45
C ILE A 67 5.32 -0.62 19.17
N ALA A 68 4.42 -1.58 19.06
CA ALA A 68 4.29 -2.38 17.84
C ALA A 68 3.95 -1.50 16.62
N ALA A 69 3.01 -0.57 16.75
CA ALA A 69 2.63 0.37 15.70
C ALA A 69 3.80 1.25 15.27
N LEU A 70 4.54 1.83 16.22
CA LEU A 70 5.74 2.62 15.93
C LEU A 70 6.81 1.83 15.18
N PHE A 71 6.85 0.51 15.36
CA PHE A 71 7.92 -0.32 14.80
C PHE A 71 7.59 -1.09 13.52
N HIS A 72 6.32 -1.43 13.26
CA HIS A 72 5.96 -2.50 12.30
C HIS A 72 6.46 -2.27 10.86
N ASP A 73 6.54 -1.01 10.41
CA ASP A 73 6.90 -0.64 9.04
C ASP A 73 8.27 0.06 8.87
N LEU A 74 9.15 -0.01 9.86
CA LEU A 74 10.48 0.62 9.74
C LEU A 74 11.30 0.05 8.59
N VAL A 75 11.28 -1.26 8.38
CA VAL A 75 12.08 -1.91 7.34
C VAL A 75 11.19 -2.32 6.18
N TYR A 76 11.16 -1.50 5.12
CA TYR A 76 10.33 -1.76 3.94
C TYR A 76 11.19 -1.86 2.67
N VAL A 77 11.87 -3.00 2.53
CA VAL A 77 12.95 -3.19 1.55
C VAL A 77 12.53 -2.89 0.10
N GLN A 78 11.30 -3.26 -0.26
CA GLN A 78 10.79 -3.11 -1.63
C GLN A 78 10.41 -1.66 -1.94
N VAL A 79 9.96 -0.90 -0.94
CA VAL A 79 9.59 0.52 -1.07
C VAL A 79 10.85 1.38 -1.06
N ASP A 80 11.75 1.14 -0.11
CA ASP A 80 12.96 1.95 0.09
C ASP A 80 14.12 1.58 -0.86
N SER A 81 13.96 0.57 -1.70
CA SER A 81 15.02 -0.01 -2.54
C SER A 81 16.24 -0.48 -1.75
N GLY A 82 16.04 -0.96 -0.53
CA GLY A 82 17.09 -1.42 0.36
C GLY A 82 16.75 -1.23 1.84
N ILE A 83 17.75 -1.39 2.70
CA ILE A 83 17.64 -1.11 4.14
C ILE A 83 18.43 0.17 4.42
N HIS A 84 17.79 1.15 5.06
CA HIS A 84 18.44 2.40 5.43
C HIS A 84 19.71 2.15 6.26
N VAL A 85 20.79 2.89 5.97
CA VAL A 85 22.13 2.62 6.54
C VAL A 85 22.13 2.66 8.08
N ASN A 86 21.31 3.52 8.68
CA ASN A 86 21.22 3.62 10.13
C ASN A 86 20.54 2.39 10.76
N LEU A 87 19.64 1.72 10.02
CA LEU A 87 18.97 0.48 10.41
C LEU A 87 19.83 -0.75 10.12
N ALA A 88 20.60 -0.72 9.02
CA ALA A 88 21.35 -1.85 8.50
C ALA A 88 22.29 -2.46 9.54
N ARG A 89 22.87 -1.66 10.45
CA ARG A 89 23.75 -2.17 11.53
C ARG A 89 23.08 -3.19 12.46
N TYR A 90 21.75 -3.11 12.61
CA TYR A 90 20.98 -4.00 13.47
C TYR A 90 20.46 -5.23 12.74
N VAL A 91 20.31 -5.16 11.41
CA VAL A 91 19.65 -6.21 10.62
C VAL A 91 20.65 -6.99 9.75
N SER A 92 21.59 -6.31 9.10
CA SER A 92 22.60 -6.91 8.21
C SER A 92 23.44 -8.02 8.85
N PRO A 93 23.70 -8.05 10.18
CA PRO A 93 24.39 -9.19 10.77
C PRO A 93 23.57 -10.49 10.76
N TYR A 94 22.29 -10.47 10.39
CA TYR A 94 21.37 -11.61 10.45
C TYR A 94 20.78 -12.01 9.11
N VAL A 95 20.97 -11.19 8.08
CA VAL A 95 20.43 -11.42 6.74
C VAL A 95 21.49 -11.21 5.68
N ARG A 96 21.38 -11.96 4.58
CA ARG A 96 22.22 -11.81 3.41
C ARG A 96 21.36 -11.83 2.15
N GLU A 97 21.85 -11.17 1.11
CA GLU A 97 21.26 -11.29 -0.22
C GLU A 97 21.65 -12.64 -0.84
N GLY A 98 20.67 -13.34 -1.39
CA GLY A 98 20.87 -14.54 -2.20
C GLY A 98 20.14 -14.41 -3.53
N ASP A 99 20.31 -15.39 -4.42
CA ASP A 99 19.81 -15.35 -5.80
C ASP A 99 18.28 -15.13 -5.93
N LYS A 100 17.53 -15.45 -4.88
CA LYS A 100 16.05 -15.40 -4.84
C LYS A 100 15.49 -14.34 -3.89
N GLY A 101 16.34 -13.51 -3.30
CA GLY A 101 15.95 -12.50 -2.31
C GLY A 101 16.76 -12.59 -1.02
N LEU A 102 16.26 -11.93 0.03
CA LEU A 102 16.91 -11.91 1.34
C LEU A 102 16.77 -13.26 2.04
N VAL A 103 17.86 -13.70 2.66
CA VAL A 103 17.98 -14.99 3.35
C VAL A 103 18.41 -14.75 4.79
N ILE A 104 17.76 -15.41 5.74
CA ILE A 104 18.20 -15.42 7.14
C ILE A 104 19.52 -16.19 7.21
N ASP A 105 20.58 -15.58 7.75
CA ASP A 105 21.94 -16.12 7.63
C ASP A 105 22.09 -17.51 8.30
N PRO A 106 22.43 -18.58 7.53
CA PRO A 106 22.65 -19.90 8.09
C PRO A 106 23.97 -20.04 8.86
N MET A 107 24.95 -19.16 8.61
CA MET A 107 26.32 -19.28 9.12
C MET A 107 26.58 -18.52 10.41
N LYS A 108 25.60 -17.73 10.88
CA LYS A 108 25.70 -17.08 12.18
C LYS A 108 25.58 -18.13 13.29
N THR A 109 26.72 -18.74 13.61
CA THR A 109 26.87 -19.73 14.67
C THR A 109 27.04 -19.02 16.01
N GLY A 110 26.01 -19.09 16.85
CA GLY A 110 25.97 -18.52 18.20
C GLY A 110 24.53 -18.38 18.65
N ALA A 111 24.25 -18.64 19.93
CA ALA A 111 22.94 -18.38 20.51
C ALA A 111 22.68 -16.87 20.47
N ASP A 112 21.69 -16.44 19.70
CA ASP A 112 21.24 -15.06 19.68
C ASP A 112 19.77 -15.07 20.08
N GLN A 113 19.53 -14.85 21.36
CA GLN A 113 18.20 -15.02 21.97
C GLN A 113 17.15 -14.12 21.30
N ASP A 114 17.53 -12.91 20.88
CA ASP A 114 16.60 -12.01 20.21
C ASP A 114 16.20 -12.56 18.83
N LEU A 115 17.18 -12.98 18.02
CA LEU A 115 16.89 -13.54 16.69
C LEU A 115 16.07 -14.83 16.83
N ASP A 116 16.46 -15.71 17.75
CA ASP A 116 15.79 -16.99 17.96
C ASP A 116 14.34 -16.77 18.44
N LEU A 117 14.10 -15.80 19.35
CA LEU A 117 12.75 -15.39 19.76
C LEU A 117 11.91 -14.89 18.59
N VAL A 118 12.42 -13.94 17.78
CA VAL A 118 11.65 -13.41 16.64
C VAL A 118 11.40 -14.49 15.59
N MET A 119 12.37 -15.36 15.32
CA MET A 119 12.17 -16.50 14.41
C MET A 119 11.09 -17.46 14.89
N ASP A 120 11.04 -17.77 16.19
CA ASP A 120 10.02 -18.67 16.75
C ASP A 120 8.60 -18.08 16.63
N LEU A 121 8.46 -16.76 16.86
CA LEU A 121 7.17 -16.06 16.73
C LEU A 121 6.69 -16.00 15.27
N PHE A 122 7.61 -15.72 14.33
CA PHE A 122 7.30 -15.67 12.89
C PHE A 122 7.24 -17.06 12.24
N GLY A 123 7.71 -18.10 12.93
CA GLY A 123 7.88 -19.45 12.40
C GLY A 123 8.89 -19.52 11.26
N PHE A 124 9.91 -18.67 11.32
CA PHE A 124 11.01 -18.61 10.35
C PHE A 124 12.18 -19.47 10.81
N GLN A 125 13.06 -19.80 9.87
CA GLN A 125 14.25 -20.60 10.13
C GLN A 125 15.49 -20.02 9.47
N ARG A 126 16.66 -20.28 10.05
CA ARG A 126 17.95 -19.94 9.43
C ARG A 126 18.08 -20.62 8.07
N GLY A 127 18.63 -19.89 7.10
CA GLY A 127 18.72 -20.32 5.70
C GLY A 127 17.43 -20.15 4.90
N GLN A 128 16.32 -19.74 5.51
CA GLN A 128 15.07 -19.47 4.79
C GLN A 128 15.19 -18.21 3.93
N VAL A 129 14.74 -18.31 2.68
CA VAL A 129 14.50 -17.16 1.81
C VAL A 129 13.21 -16.49 2.27
N MET A 130 13.26 -15.22 2.64
CA MET A 130 12.09 -14.46 3.04
C MET A 130 11.32 -13.99 1.79
N SER A 131 10.00 -14.03 1.87
CA SER A 131 9.14 -13.51 0.81
C SER A 131 8.57 -12.15 1.21
N PRO A 132 8.60 -11.15 0.31
CA PRO A 132 7.87 -9.89 0.48
C PRO A 132 6.38 -10.09 0.84
N PHE A 133 5.78 -11.19 0.41
CA PHE A 133 4.35 -11.49 0.61
C PHE A 133 4.08 -12.40 1.80
N ALA A 134 5.11 -12.75 2.58
CA ALA A 134 5.00 -13.66 3.72
C ALA A 134 5.70 -13.13 4.97
N GLY A 135 5.69 -11.82 5.18
CA GLY A 135 6.14 -11.20 6.43
C GLY A 135 7.60 -10.79 6.48
N GLN A 136 8.27 -10.59 5.32
CA GLN A 136 9.68 -10.18 5.30
C GLN A 136 9.90 -8.86 6.05
N ASN A 137 9.08 -7.85 5.78
CA ASN A 137 9.31 -6.50 6.30
C ASN A 137 9.02 -6.45 7.79
N GLU A 138 7.90 -7.03 8.20
CA GLU A 138 7.44 -7.18 9.56
C GLU A 138 8.46 -7.97 10.41
N PHE A 139 9.06 -9.03 9.85
CA PHE A 139 10.11 -9.77 10.54
C PHE A 139 11.34 -8.91 10.80
N LEU A 140 11.79 -8.14 9.80
CA LEU A 140 12.97 -7.28 9.94
C LEU A 140 12.71 -6.11 10.89
N SER A 141 11.50 -5.54 10.83
CA SER A 141 11.00 -4.51 11.74
C SER A 141 10.90 -5.03 13.19
N ALA A 142 10.36 -6.24 13.39
CA ALA A 142 10.28 -6.86 14.72
C ALA A 142 11.67 -7.17 15.29
N LEU A 143 12.58 -7.73 14.48
CA LEU A 143 13.96 -7.97 14.89
C LEU A 143 14.65 -6.67 15.29
N LEU A 144 14.46 -5.61 14.51
CA LEU A 144 14.97 -4.28 14.84
C LEU A 144 14.40 -3.76 16.16
N ALA A 145 13.08 -3.87 16.37
CA ALA A 145 12.43 -3.43 17.60
C ALA A 145 13.00 -4.15 18.83
N VAL A 146 13.09 -5.48 18.77
CA VAL A 146 13.66 -6.30 19.85
C VAL A 146 15.12 -5.92 20.12
N LYS A 147 15.93 -5.72 19.06
CA LYS A 147 17.35 -5.37 19.21
C LYS A 147 17.56 -3.98 19.84
N LEU A 148 16.73 -3.01 19.48
CA LEU A 148 16.83 -1.65 20.02
C LEU A 148 16.34 -1.60 21.47
N LEU A 149 15.22 -2.25 21.78
CA LEU A 149 14.60 -2.19 23.10
C LEU A 149 15.18 -3.22 24.09
N ASN A 150 16.11 -4.09 23.66
CA ASN A 150 16.83 -5.00 24.54
C ASN A 150 17.59 -4.22 25.62
N GLY A 151 17.41 -4.62 26.88
CA GLY A 151 17.98 -3.94 28.03
C GLY A 151 17.20 -2.70 28.51
N ILE A 152 16.18 -2.27 27.75
CA ILE A 152 15.25 -1.22 28.15
C ILE A 152 13.91 -1.83 28.58
N LEU A 153 13.41 -2.82 27.84
CA LEU A 153 12.17 -3.54 28.15
C LEU A 153 12.45 -4.95 28.69
N PRO A 154 11.55 -5.49 29.54
CA PRO A 154 11.55 -6.91 29.88
C PRO A 154 11.38 -7.80 28.64
N LEU A 155 12.02 -8.98 28.64
CA LEU A 155 11.97 -9.91 27.50
C LEU A 155 10.54 -10.35 27.15
N SER A 156 9.66 -10.48 28.15
CA SER A 156 8.24 -10.76 27.94
C SER A 156 7.56 -9.67 27.12
N ALA A 157 7.81 -8.39 27.41
CA ALA A 157 7.24 -7.27 26.67
C ALA A 157 7.79 -7.20 25.24
N LEU A 158 9.09 -7.48 25.05
CA LEU A 158 9.71 -7.59 23.71
C LEU A 158 9.04 -8.67 22.86
N ALA A 159 8.74 -9.83 23.44
CA ALA A 159 8.02 -10.90 22.75
C ALA A 159 6.59 -10.50 22.38
N GLN A 160 5.90 -9.76 23.26
CA GLN A 160 4.54 -9.27 22.98
C GLN A 160 4.52 -8.24 21.84
N VAL A 161 5.49 -7.31 21.83
CA VAL A 161 5.67 -6.34 20.73
C VAL A 161 5.96 -7.07 19.42
N ALA A 162 6.91 -8.01 19.41
CA ALA A 162 7.24 -8.79 18.21
C ALA A 162 6.05 -9.62 17.70
N ALA A 163 5.24 -10.20 18.60
CA ALA A 163 4.01 -10.91 18.22
C ALA A 163 2.95 -9.96 17.62
N CYS A 164 2.81 -8.74 18.14
CA CYS A 164 1.90 -7.75 17.57
C CYS A 164 2.36 -7.28 16.17
N ILE A 165 3.67 -7.11 15.96
CA ILE A 165 4.22 -6.83 14.62
C ILE A 165 4.04 -8.01 13.67
N GLU A 166 4.20 -9.27 14.13
CA GLU A 166 3.87 -10.45 13.31
C GLU A 166 2.41 -10.44 12.86
N ALA A 167 1.51 -9.97 13.73
CA ALA A 167 0.11 -9.88 13.41
C ALA A 167 -0.16 -8.88 12.27
N THR A 168 0.67 -7.86 12.02
CA THR A 168 0.41 -6.90 10.93
C THR A 168 0.66 -7.47 9.53
N ILE A 169 1.31 -8.65 9.39
CA ILE A 169 1.52 -9.28 8.07
C ILE A 169 0.18 -9.45 7.32
N PRO A 170 -0.11 -8.70 6.26
CA PRO A 170 -1.49 -8.53 5.79
C PRO A 170 -1.95 -9.70 4.92
N PHE A 171 -3.28 -9.84 4.78
CA PHE A 171 -3.97 -10.70 3.81
C PHE A 171 -3.61 -12.20 3.85
N ARG A 172 -3.20 -12.72 5.01
CA ARG A 172 -2.90 -14.15 5.20
C ARG A 172 -4.20 -14.95 5.23
N ALA A 173 -4.28 -15.94 4.33
CA ALA A 173 -5.36 -16.91 4.37
C ALA A 173 -5.21 -17.88 5.55
N ASP A 174 -6.34 -18.45 5.98
CA ASP A 174 -6.34 -19.53 6.95
C ASP A 174 -5.57 -20.75 6.43
N LEU A 175 -5.04 -21.53 7.36
CA LEU A 175 -4.38 -22.79 7.00
C LEU A 175 -5.40 -23.78 6.43
N PRO A 176 -4.96 -24.78 5.62
CA PRO A 176 -5.85 -25.79 5.05
C PRO A 176 -6.65 -26.61 6.09
N ASP A 177 -6.20 -26.64 7.35
CA ASP A 177 -6.88 -27.31 8.46
C ASP A 177 -7.88 -26.41 9.21
N GLY A 178 -8.11 -25.19 8.71
CA GLY A 178 -9.07 -24.23 9.25
C GLY A 178 -8.54 -23.37 10.40
N ARG A 179 -7.27 -23.49 10.78
CA ARG A 179 -6.67 -22.59 11.78
C ARG A 179 -6.39 -21.22 11.18
N SER A 180 -6.76 -20.17 11.92
CA SER A 180 -6.43 -18.80 11.54
C SER A 180 -4.96 -18.48 11.80
N CYS A 181 -4.46 -17.40 11.19
CA CYS A 181 -3.13 -16.88 11.51
C CYS A 181 -2.99 -16.50 12.99
N SER A 182 -4.06 -16.02 13.63
CA SER A 182 -4.09 -15.71 15.07
C SER A 182 -3.95 -16.96 15.94
N ASP A 183 -4.56 -18.09 15.55
CA ASP A 183 -4.39 -19.37 16.25
C ASP A 183 -2.94 -19.88 16.15
N VAL A 184 -2.34 -19.73 14.97
CA VAL A 184 -0.94 -20.10 14.74
C VAL A 184 0.00 -19.22 15.57
N LEU A 185 -0.25 -17.92 15.63
CA LEU A 185 0.52 -17.00 16.45
C LEU A 185 0.40 -17.33 17.95
N LEU A 186 -0.81 -17.66 18.44
CA LEU A 186 -0.99 -18.10 19.83
C LEU A 186 -0.13 -19.33 20.14
N GLN A 187 -0.14 -20.34 19.27
CA GLN A 187 0.65 -21.56 19.45
C GLN A 187 2.15 -21.27 19.52
N ARG A 188 2.63 -20.40 18.62
CA ARG A 188 4.05 -19.98 18.60
C ARG A 188 4.42 -19.17 19.82
N LEU A 189 3.57 -18.23 20.25
CA LEU A 189 3.81 -17.42 21.45
C LEU A 189 3.82 -18.26 22.73
N THR A 190 2.89 -19.20 22.89
CA THR A 190 2.89 -20.12 24.04
C THR A 190 4.15 -20.98 24.06
N LYS A 191 4.58 -21.48 22.90
CA LYS A 191 5.84 -22.24 22.78
C LYS A 191 7.05 -21.36 23.11
N ALA A 192 7.13 -20.16 22.55
CA ALA A 192 8.20 -19.22 22.82
C ALA A 192 8.26 -18.81 24.30
N SER A 193 7.11 -18.68 24.97
CA SER A 193 7.04 -18.41 26.41
C SER A 193 7.79 -19.45 27.25
N LEU A 194 7.65 -20.72 26.88
CA LEU A 194 8.34 -21.83 27.54
C LEU A 194 9.82 -21.88 27.15
N ASP A 195 10.12 -21.82 25.86
CA ASP A 195 11.47 -22.03 25.33
C ASP A 195 12.43 -20.89 25.71
N HIS A 196 11.92 -19.65 25.80
CA HIS A 196 12.69 -18.44 26.13
C HIS A 196 12.51 -17.98 27.58
N GLY A 197 11.71 -18.69 28.38
CA GLY A 197 11.49 -18.36 29.79
C GLY A 197 10.80 -17.01 30.01
N LEU A 198 9.85 -16.65 29.15
CA LEU A 198 9.14 -15.36 29.19
C LEU A 198 8.19 -15.24 30.39
N ALA A 199 7.82 -16.38 31.00
CA ALA A 199 6.87 -16.48 32.10
C ALA A 199 5.48 -15.87 31.80
N LEU A 200 5.07 -15.85 30.53
CA LEU A 200 3.71 -15.46 30.14
C LEU A 200 2.75 -16.61 30.45
N THR A 201 1.64 -16.28 31.11
CA THR A 201 0.51 -17.17 31.31
C THR A 201 -0.27 -17.38 30.01
N ASP A 202 -1.09 -18.43 29.94
CA ASP A 202 -1.98 -18.67 28.80
C ASP A 202 -2.92 -17.48 28.54
N ALA A 203 -3.40 -16.83 29.60
CA ALA A 203 -4.25 -15.65 29.52
C ALA A 203 -3.50 -14.47 28.90
N GLN A 204 -2.26 -14.22 29.31
CA GLN A 204 -1.42 -13.16 28.73
C GLN A 204 -1.04 -13.45 27.28
N CYS A 205 -0.82 -14.72 26.91
CA CYS A 205 -0.58 -15.10 25.52
C CYS A 205 -1.81 -14.80 24.65
N ARG A 206 -3.02 -15.16 25.11
CA ARG A 206 -4.28 -14.83 24.41
C ARG A 206 -4.48 -13.33 24.28
N GLU A 207 -4.29 -12.58 25.37
CA GLU A 207 -4.40 -11.12 25.38
C GLU A 207 -3.41 -10.48 24.39
N THR A 208 -2.20 -11.03 24.28
CA THR A 208 -1.20 -10.57 23.31
C THR A 208 -1.66 -10.77 21.86
N VAL A 209 -2.29 -11.90 21.55
CA VAL A 209 -2.85 -12.13 20.22
C VAL A 209 -4.04 -11.19 19.96
N VAL A 210 -4.86 -10.90 20.98
CA VAL A 210 -5.92 -9.89 20.88
C VAL A 210 -5.34 -8.50 20.59
N MET A 211 -4.27 -8.09 21.28
CA MET A 211 -3.54 -6.85 20.99
C MET A 211 -3.03 -6.83 19.54
N GLY A 212 -2.41 -7.93 19.08
CA GLY A 212 -1.96 -8.06 17.69
C GLY A 212 -3.09 -7.93 16.66
N VAL A 213 -4.27 -8.51 16.93
CA VAL A 213 -5.45 -8.35 16.07
C VAL A 213 -5.93 -6.90 16.02
N LYS A 214 -5.89 -6.17 17.14
CA LYS A 214 -6.25 -4.74 17.16
C LYS A 214 -5.30 -3.92 16.30
N VAL A 215 -3.98 -4.07 16.47
CA VAL A 215 -2.97 -3.36 15.67
C VAL A 215 -3.13 -3.69 14.20
N ALA A 216 -3.20 -4.98 13.85
CA ALA A 216 -3.35 -5.42 12.47
C ALA A 216 -4.63 -4.88 11.82
N ASN A 217 -5.75 -4.82 12.55
CA ASN A 217 -7.00 -4.27 12.03
C ASN A 217 -6.98 -2.74 11.89
N ARG A 218 -6.21 -2.01 12.72
CA ARG A 218 -6.03 -0.55 12.55
C ARG A 218 -5.15 -0.24 11.35
N ASP A 219 -4.05 -0.98 11.18
CA ASP A 219 -3.13 -0.88 10.06
C ASP A 219 -3.87 -0.95 8.70
N VAL A 220 -4.72 -1.96 8.52
CA VAL A 220 -5.56 -2.08 7.31
C VAL A 220 -6.94 -1.41 7.44
N GLY A 221 -7.13 -0.54 8.43
CA GLY A 221 -8.43 0.02 8.81
C GLY A 221 -9.17 0.72 7.65
N ASN A 222 -8.42 1.36 6.76
CA ASN A 222 -8.96 2.06 5.59
C ASN A 222 -9.76 1.15 4.62
N PHE A 223 -9.52 -0.16 4.62
CA PHE A 223 -10.34 -1.07 3.81
C PHE A 223 -11.82 -1.03 4.21
N ALA A 224 -12.14 -0.69 5.46
CA ALA A 224 -13.51 -0.54 5.96
C ALA A 224 -14.03 0.91 5.90
N SER A 225 -13.41 1.82 5.13
CA SER A 225 -13.92 3.18 4.98
C SER A 225 -15.39 3.20 4.51
N GLU A 226 -16.23 4.01 5.16
CA GLU A 226 -17.64 4.15 4.79
C GLU A 226 -17.83 4.77 3.41
N HIS A 227 -16.88 5.62 2.99
CA HIS A 227 -16.86 6.24 1.68
C HIS A 227 -15.77 5.61 0.79
N PRO A 228 -16.13 5.03 -0.37
CA PRO A 228 -15.15 4.43 -1.29
C PRO A 228 -14.10 5.41 -1.84
N SER A 229 -14.39 6.71 -1.85
CA SER A 229 -13.43 7.77 -2.21
C SER A 229 -12.23 7.82 -1.26
N ASP A 230 -12.46 7.59 0.04
CA ASP A 230 -11.43 7.65 1.07
C ASP A 230 -10.55 6.40 1.03
N PHE A 231 -11.15 5.23 0.76
CA PHE A 231 -10.41 4.01 0.44
C PHE A 231 -9.48 4.19 -0.77
N LEU A 232 -10.00 4.82 -1.82
CA LEU A 232 -9.24 5.06 -3.04
C LEU A 232 -8.11 6.08 -2.87
N ASN A 233 -8.25 7.09 -2.00
CA ASN A 233 -7.13 8.00 -1.71
C ASN A 233 -5.93 7.25 -1.17
N ASN A 234 -6.15 6.42 -0.16
CA ASN A 234 -5.09 5.63 0.48
C ASN A 234 -4.51 4.59 -0.49
N THR A 235 -5.36 3.95 -1.29
CA THR A 235 -4.91 3.11 -2.41
C THR A 235 -4.00 3.89 -3.38
N TRP A 236 -4.29 5.16 -3.65
CA TRP A 236 -3.46 6.00 -4.52
C TRP A 236 -2.13 6.38 -3.87
N ASN A 237 -2.09 6.59 -2.55
CA ASN A 237 -0.85 6.84 -1.81
C ASN A 237 0.11 5.65 -1.82
N LEU A 238 -0.38 4.42 -2.03
CA LEU A 238 0.44 3.21 -2.19
C LEU A 238 1.10 3.09 -3.58
N ILE A 239 0.55 3.74 -4.61
CA ILE A 239 1.03 3.54 -5.99
C ILE A 239 2.49 4.03 -6.14
N PRO A 240 2.88 5.23 -5.68
CA PRO A 240 4.26 5.71 -5.78
C PRO A 240 5.27 4.83 -5.05
N GLU A 241 4.88 4.21 -3.94
CA GLU A 241 5.78 3.38 -3.12
C GLU A 241 6.26 2.13 -3.85
N THR A 242 5.43 1.61 -4.76
CA THR A 242 5.73 0.42 -5.57
C THR A 242 6.08 0.76 -7.03
N ASN A 243 5.99 2.05 -7.40
CA ASN A 243 6.24 2.56 -8.75
C ASN A 243 6.93 3.93 -8.69
N HIS A 244 8.23 3.91 -8.43
CA HIS A 244 9.08 5.09 -8.28
C HIS A 244 9.08 6.04 -9.49
N GLU A 245 8.72 5.55 -10.68
CA GLU A 245 8.57 6.37 -11.89
C GLU A 245 7.55 7.51 -11.73
N LEU A 246 6.57 7.36 -10.83
CA LEU A 246 5.48 8.32 -10.67
C LEU A 246 5.83 9.54 -9.80
N LEU A 247 6.93 9.52 -9.05
CA LEU A 247 7.29 10.67 -8.21
C LEU A 247 7.51 11.96 -9.01
N ASN A 248 8.04 11.84 -10.23
CA ASN A 248 8.27 12.99 -11.10
C ASN A 248 7.12 13.14 -12.09
N ALA A 249 6.07 13.82 -11.65
CA ALA A 249 4.83 14.01 -12.40
C ALA A 249 5.09 14.48 -13.85
N ASP A 250 6.02 15.40 -14.06
CA ASP A 250 6.30 15.96 -15.39
C ASP A 250 6.99 14.98 -16.38
N THR A 251 7.56 13.89 -15.89
CA THR A 251 8.49 13.06 -16.67
C THR A 251 8.03 11.63 -16.93
N TYR A 252 7.02 11.13 -16.21
CA TYR A 252 6.59 9.75 -16.41
C TYR A 252 5.84 9.58 -17.75
N THR A 253 6.04 8.42 -18.37
CA THR A 253 5.45 8.12 -19.68
C THR A 253 4.04 7.55 -19.52
N VAL A 254 3.24 7.64 -20.60
CA VAL A 254 1.90 7.04 -20.65
C VAL A 254 1.96 5.56 -20.27
N LYS A 255 2.98 4.86 -20.78
CA LYS A 255 3.27 3.46 -20.51
C LYS A 255 3.65 3.21 -19.04
N GLY A 256 4.53 4.03 -18.46
CA GLY A 256 4.91 3.93 -17.04
C GLY A 256 3.70 4.08 -16.10
N TYR A 257 2.83 5.05 -16.38
CA TYR A 257 1.58 5.22 -15.64
C TYR A 257 0.64 4.03 -15.80
N ARG A 258 0.45 3.51 -17.02
CA ARG A 258 -0.32 2.27 -17.23
C ARG A 258 0.26 1.10 -16.43
N VAL A 259 1.58 0.85 -16.49
CA VAL A 259 2.20 -0.26 -15.75
C VAL A 259 1.88 -0.17 -14.26
N SER A 260 1.94 1.05 -13.71
CA SER A 260 1.65 1.31 -12.30
C SER A 260 0.19 0.98 -11.96
N LEU A 261 -0.77 1.45 -12.76
CA LEU A 261 -2.18 1.09 -12.61
C LEU A 261 -2.43 -0.41 -12.76
N GLN A 262 -1.71 -1.08 -13.68
CA GLN A 262 -1.87 -2.51 -13.93
C GLN A 262 -1.37 -3.34 -12.75
N LYS A 263 -0.24 -2.96 -12.15
CA LYS A 263 0.26 -3.61 -10.92
C LYS A 263 -0.72 -3.45 -9.76
N MET A 264 -1.28 -2.24 -9.59
CA MET A 264 -2.27 -1.98 -8.54
C MET A 264 -3.57 -2.75 -8.77
N GLU A 265 -4.08 -2.82 -10.01
CA GLU A 265 -5.26 -3.65 -10.34
C GLU A 265 -4.99 -5.14 -10.10
N GLY A 266 -3.79 -5.61 -10.44
CA GLY A 266 -3.34 -6.96 -10.14
C GLY A 266 -3.35 -7.23 -8.64
N PHE A 267 -2.66 -6.39 -7.85
CA PHE A 267 -2.61 -6.49 -6.39
C PHE A 267 -4.00 -6.55 -5.77
N LEU A 268 -4.86 -5.55 -6.04
CA LEU A 268 -6.22 -5.55 -5.51
C LEU A 268 -7.04 -6.75 -6.02
N GLY A 269 -6.77 -7.24 -7.23
CA GLY A 269 -7.41 -8.42 -7.81
C GLY A 269 -7.11 -9.72 -7.06
N PHE A 270 -5.93 -9.85 -6.45
CA PHE A 270 -5.55 -11.02 -5.65
C PHE A 270 -6.16 -11.03 -4.24
N LEU A 271 -6.42 -9.84 -3.67
CA LEU A 271 -6.91 -9.72 -2.29
C LEU A 271 -8.24 -10.45 -2.08
N GLN A 272 -8.30 -11.25 -1.02
CA GLN A 272 -9.55 -11.88 -0.58
C GLN A 272 -10.17 -11.01 0.51
N PRO A 273 -11.39 -10.48 0.32
CA PRO A 273 -12.01 -9.57 1.29
C PRO A 273 -12.13 -10.19 2.69
N GLY A 274 -12.41 -11.51 2.77
CA GLY A 274 -12.46 -12.27 4.02
C GLY A 274 -11.13 -12.37 4.79
N ALA A 275 -10.00 -12.06 4.15
CA ALA A 275 -8.66 -12.10 4.77
C ALA A 275 -8.14 -10.71 5.17
N VAL A 276 -8.93 -9.65 4.97
CA VAL A 276 -8.53 -8.28 5.31
C VAL A 276 -8.56 -8.06 6.82
N PHE A 277 -9.72 -8.27 7.44
CA PHE A 277 -9.91 -8.05 8.87
C PHE A 277 -9.90 -9.37 9.64
N ARG A 278 -9.25 -9.36 10.79
CA ARG A 278 -9.12 -10.52 11.67
C ARG A 278 -10.09 -10.43 12.84
N GLN A 279 -10.48 -11.60 13.33
CA GLN A 279 -11.21 -11.75 14.59
C GLN A 279 -10.52 -12.83 15.41
N PHE A 280 -10.29 -12.58 16.69
CA PHE A 280 -9.76 -13.55 17.64
C PHE A 280 -10.31 -13.31 19.04
N ASP A 281 -10.73 -14.38 19.72
CA ASP A 281 -11.25 -14.33 21.09
C ASP A 281 -12.37 -13.30 21.32
N GLY A 282 -13.22 -13.10 20.30
CA GLY A 282 -14.31 -12.13 20.33
C GLY A 282 -13.93 -10.68 20.05
N GLU A 283 -12.68 -10.40 19.67
CA GLU A 283 -12.19 -9.08 19.27
C GLU A 283 -11.86 -9.02 17.76
N PRO A 284 -12.39 -8.05 17.00
CA PRO A 284 -13.52 -7.21 17.38
C PRO A 284 -14.79 -8.05 17.53
N SER A 285 -15.90 -7.46 17.97
CA SER A 285 -17.17 -8.18 18.05
C SER A 285 -17.56 -8.78 16.69
N SER A 286 -18.31 -9.90 16.65
CA SER A 286 -18.70 -10.52 15.38
C SER A 286 -19.55 -9.62 14.49
N GLU A 287 -20.33 -8.71 15.08
CA GLU A 287 -21.09 -7.69 14.34
C GLU A 287 -20.15 -6.70 13.64
N GLU A 288 -19.19 -6.13 14.39
CA GLU A 288 -18.20 -5.20 13.85
C GLU A 288 -17.30 -5.87 12.80
N HIS A 289 -16.85 -7.11 13.04
CA HIS A 289 -16.07 -7.88 12.09
C HIS A 289 -16.83 -8.08 10.78
N THR A 290 -18.09 -8.52 10.87
CA THR A 290 -18.96 -8.71 9.69
C THR A 290 -19.15 -7.41 8.92
N GLN A 291 -19.39 -6.30 9.63
CA GLN A 291 -19.54 -4.98 9.01
C GLN A 291 -18.27 -4.55 8.29
N ARG A 292 -17.10 -4.70 8.92
CA ARG A 292 -15.81 -4.39 8.30
C ARG A 292 -15.54 -5.21 7.06
N LEU A 293 -15.83 -6.51 7.08
CA LEU A 293 -15.71 -7.38 5.91
C LEU A 293 -16.66 -6.96 4.78
N HIS A 294 -17.89 -6.56 5.10
CA HIS A 294 -18.84 -6.06 4.11
C HIS A 294 -18.33 -4.78 3.44
N LEU A 295 -17.82 -3.82 4.22
CA LEU A 295 -17.25 -2.58 3.70
C LEU A 295 -15.99 -2.84 2.86
N ALA A 296 -15.10 -3.74 3.31
CA ALA A 296 -13.92 -4.16 2.56
C ALA A 296 -14.27 -4.78 1.21
N GLN A 297 -15.27 -5.68 1.17
CA GLN A 297 -15.76 -6.28 -0.07
C GLN A 297 -16.23 -5.19 -1.04
N ARG A 298 -17.10 -4.29 -0.58
CA ARG A 298 -17.64 -3.19 -1.39
C ARG A 298 -16.51 -2.28 -1.91
N ASN A 299 -15.60 -1.87 -1.04
CA ASN A 299 -14.51 -0.96 -1.39
C ASN A 299 -13.55 -1.60 -2.40
N LEU A 300 -13.23 -2.89 -2.25
CA LEU A 300 -12.42 -3.65 -3.19
C LEU A 300 -13.11 -3.80 -4.56
N GLU A 301 -14.41 -4.08 -4.59
CA GLU A 301 -15.18 -4.15 -5.84
C GLU A 301 -15.18 -2.82 -6.59
N VAL A 302 -15.47 -1.71 -5.89
CA VAL A 302 -15.45 -0.36 -6.45
C VAL A 302 -14.07 -0.01 -6.97
N ALA A 303 -13.00 -0.24 -6.19
CA ALA A 303 -11.65 0.11 -6.60
C ALA A 303 -11.15 -0.73 -7.79
N ARG A 304 -11.45 -2.03 -7.82
CA ARG A 304 -11.14 -2.90 -8.96
C ARG A 304 -11.82 -2.39 -10.22
N LEU A 305 -13.12 -2.09 -10.15
CA LEU A 305 -13.85 -1.60 -11.31
C LEU A 305 -13.33 -0.22 -11.75
N TYR A 306 -13.08 0.70 -10.81
CA TYR A 306 -12.49 2.01 -11.08
C TYR A 306 -11.13 1.92 -11.80
N LEU A 307 -10.20 1.11 -11.27
CA LEU A 307 -8.88 0.89 -11.88
C LEU A 307 -9.00 0.27 -13.28
N ARG A 308 -9.92 -0.69 -13.47
CA ARG A 308 -10.18 -1.28 -14.79
C ARG A 308 -10.65 -0.23 -15.81
N MET A 309 -11.54 0.68 -15.42
CA MET A 309 -11.97 1.76 -16.31
C MET A 309 -10.83 2.71 -16.65
N LYS A 310 -9.99 3.08 -15.65
CA LYS A 310 -8.77 3.87 -15.90
C LYS A 310 -7.77 3.14 -16.80
N LEU A 311 -7.61 1.83 -16.64
CA LEU A 311 -6.73 1.00 -17.47
C LEU A 311 -7.15 0.99 -18.93
N VAL A 312 -8.44 0.91 -19.24
CA VAL A 312 -8.92 1.01 -20.64
C VAL A 312 -8.64 2.39 -21.20
N ALA A 313 -8.90 3.45 -20.43
CA ALA A 313 -8.64 4.81 -20.86
C ALA A 313 -7.15 5.05 -21.16
N ILE A 314 -6.25 4.66 -20.26
CA ILE A 314 -4.81 4.83 -20.48
C ILE A 314 -4.30 3.94 -21.62
N ALA A 315 -4.87 2.75 -21.83
CA ALA A 315 -4.52 1.89 -22.98
C ALA A 315 -4.79 2.59 -24.31
N LEU A 316 -5.92 3.31 -24.42
CA LEU A 316 -6.26 4.07 -25.62
C LEU A 316 -5.25 5.21 -25.84
N LEU A 317 -4.90 5.94 -24.78
CA LEU A 317 -3.88 7.00 -24.87
C LEU A 317 -2.50 6.43 -25.23
N GLU A 318 -2.13 5.28 -24.69
CA GLU A 318 -0.86 4.61 -25.02
C GLU A 318 -0.85 4.15 -26.47
N ALA A 319 -1.89 3.49 -26.96
CA ALA A 319 -1.95 3.07 -28.35
C ALA A 319 -1.92 4.27 -29.34
N MET A 320 -2.52 5.41 -28.97
CA MET A 320 -2.39 6.64 -29.74
C MET A 320 -0.99 7.25 -29.67
N SER A 321 -0.34 7.18 -28.51
CA SER A 321 0.99 7.78 -28.29
C SER A 321 2.07 7.14 -29.18
N TRP A 322 1.90 5.88 -29.58
CA TRP A 322 2.81 5.18 -30.50
C TRP A 322 3.00 5.89 -31.84
N ARG A 323 2.04 6.73 -32.25
CA ARG A 323 2.16 7.58 -33.46
C ARG A 323 3.13 8.76 -33.28
N LEU A 324 3.44 9.12 -32.05
CA LEU A 324 4.35 10.20 -31.65
C LEU A 324 5.71 9.64 -31.19
N GLY A 325 5.71 8.48 -30.53
CA GLY A 325 6.89 7.78 -30.03
C GLY A 325 6.50 6.70 -29.03
N GLN A 326 7.44 5.81 -28.66
CA GLN A 326 7.14 4.74 -27.69
C GLN A 326 7.17 5.23 -26.23
N GLU A 327 7.91 6.30 -25.94
CA GLU A 327 8.11 6.84 -24.60
C GLU A 327 7.66 8.32 -24.56
N VAL A 328 6.34 8.53 -24.67
CA VAL A 328 5.71 9.86 -24.63
C VAL A 328 5.31 10.18 -23.19
N SER A 329 5.68 11.37 -22.70
CA SER A 329 5.24 11.88 -21.39
C SER A 329 3.71 12.01 -21.34
N LEU A 330 3.08 11.58 -20.24
CA LEU A 330 1.62 11.67 -20.10
C LEU A 330 1.13 13.12 -20.19
N ALA A 331 1.87 14.06 -19.60
CA ALA A 331 1.58 15.49 -19.69
C ALA A 331 1.50 15.98 -21.14
N SER A 332 2.32 15.41 -22.03
CA SER A 332 2.31 15.79 -23.46
C SER A 332 0.97 15.51 -24.14
N ILE A 333 0.25 14.48 -23.68
CA ILE A 333 -1.05 14.06 -24.23
C ILE A 333 -2.21 14.68 -23.46
N MET A 334 -2.16 14.64 -22.13
CA MET A 334 -3.26 15.11 -21.28
C MET A 334 -3.28 16.63 -21.08
N GLY A 335 -2.15 17.30 -21.28
CA GLY A 335 -1.96 18.69 -20.89
C GLY A 335 -1.40 18.80 -19.47
N LYS A 336 -2.03 19.64 -18.64
CA LYS A 336 -1.60 19.91 -17.25
C LYS A 336 -1.55 18.63 -16.39
N LEU A 337 -0.46 18.44 -15.65
CA LEU A 337 -0.43 17.60 -14.44
C LEU A 337 -0.41 18.52 -13.19
N PRO A 338 -0.84 18.04 -12.01
CA PRO A 338 -0.79 18.84 -10.79
C PRO A 338 0.64 19.39 -10.53
N GLY A 339 0.77 20.69 -10.25
CA GLY A 339 2.06 21.31 -9.84
C GLY A 339 2.69 22.36 -10.78
N ASN A 340 2.30 22.45 -12.06
CA ASN A 340 2.83 23.46 -13.00
C ASN A 340 1.75 24.48 -13.41
N SER A 341 1.99 25.77 -13.16
CA SER A 341 0.99 26.85 -13.27
C SER A 341 0.77 27.43 -14.67
N ASP A 342 1.54 27.02 -15.68
CA ASP A 342 1.72 27.87 -16.87
C ASP A 342 1.14 27.29 -18.18
N MET A 343 0.38 26.19 -18.15
CA MET A 343 -0.20 25.59 -19.37
C MET A 343 -1.74 25.64 -19.39
N PRO A 344 -2.36 26.45 -20.27
CA PRO A 344 -3.82 26.71 -20.24
C PRO A 344 -4.69 25.66 -20.94
N PHE A 345 -4.11 24.63 -21.58
CA PHE A 345 -4.86 23.68 -22.42
C PHE A 345 -4.84 22.27 -21.84
N GLN A 346 -6.03 21.70 -21.62
CA GLN A 346 -6.22 20.38 -21.02
C GLN A 346 -7.11 19.50 -21.90
N LEU A 347 -6.79 18.21 -21.97
CA LEU A 347 -7.52 17.22 -22.77
C LEU A 347 -9.00 17.12 -22.36
N GLU A 348 -9.27 17.21 -21.05
CA GLU A 348 -10.63 17.12 -20.50
C GLU A 348 -11.60 18.14 -21.10
N ASN A 349 -11.12 19.35 -21.38
CA ASN A 349 -11.93 20.44 -21.92
C ASN A 349 -12.24 20.27 -23.41
N GLN A 350 -11.64 19.27 -24.06
CA GLN A 350 -11.81 18.99 -25.47
C GLN A 350 -12.58 17.69 -25.73
N LEU A 351 -12.94 16.95 -24.67
CA LEU A 351 -13.72 15.73 -24.79
C LEU A 351 -15.18 16.06 -25.19
N PRO A 352 -15.78 15.32 -26.13
CA PRO A 352 -17.16 15.58 -26.55
C PRO A 352 -18.20 15.33 -25.45
N VAL A 353 -19.29 16.09 -25.50
CA VAL A 353 -20.48 15.80 -24.68
C VAL A 353 -21.17 14.55 -25.23
N VAL A 354 -21.43 13.58 -24.35
CA VAL A 354 -22.15 12.36 -24.70
C VAL A 354 -23.66 12.62 -24.62
N ALA A 355 -24.36 12.54 -25.75
CA ALA A 355 -25.78 12.85 -25.86
C ALA A 355 -26.68 11.92 -25.03
N GLN A 356 -26.32 10.64 -24.93
CA GLN A 356 -27.01 9.62 -24.15
C GLN A 356 -25.99 8.93 -23.23
N PRO A 357 -25.65 9.53 -22.09
CA PRO A 357 -24.66 8.96 -21.20
C PRO A 357 -25.18 7.66 -20.58
N TYR A 358 -24.30 6.67 -20.49
CA TYR A 358 -24.54 5.46 -19.72
C TYR A 358 -24.88 5.80 -18.26
N ILE A 359 -25.88 5.12 -17.71
CA ILE A 359 -26.26 5.19 -16.30
C ILE A 359 -25.92 3.85 -15.68
N GLY A 360 -25.20 3.87 -14.55
CA GLY A 360 -24.78 2.66 -13.83
C GLY A 360 -25.98 1.76 -13.50
N GLN A 361 -25.80 0.45 -13.65
CA GLN A 361 -26.88 -0.54 -13.47
C GLN A 361 -27.02 -1.02 -12.03
N ASN A 362 -26.03 -0.76 -11.19
CA ASN A 362 -25.98 -1.15 -9.78
C ASN A 362 -25.19 -0.10 -8.98
N GLU A 363 -25.23 -0.22 -7.65
CA GLU A 363 -24.57 0.73 -6.74
C GLU A 363 -23.07 0.86 -7.00
N CYS A 364 -22.36 -0.25 -7.24
CA CYS A 364 -20.92 -0.24 -7.53
C CYS A 364 -20.62 0.57 -8.81
N GLU A 365 -21.35 0.33 -9.90
CA GLU A 365 -21.19 1.11 -11.13
C GLU A 365 -21.53 2.59 -10.94
N ILE A 366 -22.61 2.90 -10.21
CA ILE A 366 -22.99 4.28 -9.91
C ILE A 366 -21.87 4.99 -9.13
N THR A 367 -21.33 4.34 -8.10
CA THR A 367 -20.20 4.88 -7.33
C THR A 367 -18.95 5.07 -8.20
N VAL A 368 -18.61 4.11 -9.06
CA VAL A 368 -17.46 4.24 -9.97
C VAL A 368 -17.66 5.40 -10.94
N MET A 369 -18.86 5.58 -11.48
CA MET A 369 -19.16 6.71 -12.38
C MET A 369 -18.93 8.06 -11.67
N HIS A 370 -19.42 8.21 -10.44
CA HIS A 370 -19.13 9.40 -9.62
C HIS A 370 -17.63 9.60 -9.38
N LEU A 371 -16.90 8.54 -9.04
CA LEU A 371 -15.45 8.64 -8.82
C LEU A 371 -14.66 8.99 -10.09
N LEU A 372 -15.12 8.57 -11.27
CA LEU A 372 -14.50 8.92 -12.55
C LEU A 372 -14.75 10.39 -12.91
N GLU A 373 -15.93 10.91 -12.58
CA GLU A 373 -16.38 12.29 -12.88
C GLU A 373 -15.88 13.31 -11.85
N ASP A 374 -16.21 13.09 -10.58
CA ASP A 374 -15.99 14.04 -9.48
C ASP A 374 -14.61 13.87 -8.82
N GLY A 375 -14.07 12.64 -8.92
CA GLY A 375 -12.76 12.27 -8.41
C GLY A 375 -12.74 11.67 -7.01
N ARG A 376 -11.54 11.32 -6.56
CA ARG A 376 -11.28 10.89 -5.17
C ARG A 376 -11.35 12.10 -4.22
N SER A 377 -11.46 11.85 -2.91
CA SER A 377 -11.62 12.93 -1.90
C SER A 377 -10.35 13.74 -1.67
N GLY A 378 -9.17 13.20 -1.98
CA GLY A 378 -7.88 13.85 -1.84
C GLY A 378 -7.24 14.19 -3.20
N GLU A 379 -6.37 15.18 -3.19
CA GLU A 379 -5.48 15.46 -4.32
C GLU A 379 -4.20 14.61 -4.22
N SER A 380 -3.59 14.31 -5.36
CA SER A 380 -2.28 13.66 -5.42
C SER A 380 -1.34 14.50 -6.27
N SER A 381 -0.08 14.63 -5.86
CA SER A 381 0.98 15.33 -6.60
C SER A 381 1.28 14.71 -7.96
N HIS A 382 0.87 13.46 -8.20
CA HIS A 382 1.31 12.66 -9.35
C HIS A 382 0.19 12.31 -10.35
N ASP A 383 -1.07 12.58 -10.02
CA ASP A 383 -2.24 12.26 -10.85
C ASP A 383 -3.41 13.22 -10.58
N SER A 384 -4.31 13.37 -11.55
CA SER A 384 -5.58 14.06 -11.33
C SER A 384 -6.49 13.25 -10.41
N LYS A 385 -7.30 13.95 -9.60
CA LYS A 385 -8.25 13.30 -8.69
C LYS A 385 -9.38 12.60 -9.44
N HIS A 386 -9.85 13.16 -10.55
CA HIS A 386 -10.85 12.59 -11.45
C HIS A 386 -10.22 12.04 -12.73
N SER A 387 -10.98 11.25 -13.49
CA SER A 387 -10.47 10.50 -14.65
C SER A 387 -11.27 10.83 -15.91
N PRO A 388 -11.04 12.01 -16.53
CA PRO A 388 -11.92 12.56 -17.57
C PRO A 388 -12.03 11.67 -18.81
N VAL A 389 -10.93 11.06 -19.26
CA VAL A 389 -10.93 10.15 -20.41
C VAL A 389 -11.71 8.87 -20.10
N ALA A 390 -11.56 8.33 -18.88
CA ALA A 390 -12.30 7.14 -18.45
C ALA A 390 -13.80 7.45 -18.26
N SER A 391 -14.15 8.60 -17.66
CA SER A 391 -15.53 9.07 -17.60
C SER A 391 -16.16 9.19 -18.99
N TYR A 392 -15.51 9.90 -19.92
CA TYR A 392 -15.98 10.04 -21.30
C TYR A 392 -16.21 8.68 -21.97
N LEU A 393 -15.24 7.77 -21.83
CA LEU A 393 -15.32 6.43 -22.39
C LEU A 393 -16.54 5.68 -21.83
N VAL A 394 -16.64 5.54 -20.51
CA VAL A 394 -17.70 4.74 -19.89
C VAL A 394 -19.08 5.35 -20.14
N ARG A 395 -19.21 6.69 -20.11
CA ARG A 395 -20.46 7.36 -20.52
C ARG A 395 -20.86 7.04 -21.95
N SER A 396 -19.89 6.85 -22.86
CA SER A 396 -20.14 6.62 -24.28
C SER A 396 -20.49 5.16 -24.61
N ILE A 397 -19.84 4.19 -23.96
CA ILE A 397 -19.98 2.76 -24.33
C ILE A 397 -20.56 1.88 -23.22
N GLY A 398 -20.62 2.38 -21.99
CA GLY A 398 -21.05 1.65 -20.80
C GLY A 398 -19.99 0.69 -20.23
N VAL A 399 -20.19 0.30 -18.97
CA VAL A 399 -19.29 -0.59 -18.23
C VAL A 399 -19.09 -1.95 -18.91
N PRO A 400 -20.14 -2.65 -19.41
CA PRO A 400 -19.96 -3.97 -20.02
C PRO A 400 -19.06 -3.95 -21.27
N LYS A 401 -19.21 -2.94 -22.13
CA LYS A 401 -18.34 -2.78 -23.31
C LYS A 401 -16.93 -2.38 -22.90
N ALA A 402 -16.77 -1.50 -21.92
CA ALA A 402 -15.45 -1.12 -21.41
C ALA A 402 -14.69 -2.32 -20.84
N LEU A 403 -15.34 -3.22 -20.11
CA LEU A 403 -14.73 -4.49 -19.66
C LEU A 403 -14.36 -5.41 -20.82
N THR A 404 -15.14 -5.45 -21.90
CA THR A 404 -14.76 -6.19 -23.11
C THR A 404 -13.51 -5.58 -23.77
N LEU A 405 -13.41 -4.25 -23.80
CA LEU A 405 -12.21 -3.57 -24.28
C LEU A 405 -10.99 -3.79 -23.37
N LEU A 406 -11.18 -3.96 -22.06
CA LEU A 406 -10.08 -4.28 -21.14
C LEU A 406 -9.38 -5.58 -21.53
N GLU A 407 -10.12 -6.62 -21.94
CA GLU A 407 -9.48 -7.87 -22.39
C GLU A 407 -8.62 -7.64 -23.64
N ARG A 408 -9.06 -6.76 -24.55
CA ARG A 408 -8.26 -6.38 -25.71
C ARG A 408 -7.06 -5.50 -25.33
N ALA A 409 -7.22 -4.63 -24.33
CA ALA A 409 -6.13 -3.84 -23.77
C ALA A 409 -5.05 -4.75 -23.16
N ARG A 410 -5.44 -5.83 -22.46
CA ARG A 410 -4.49 -6.83 -21.95
C ARG A 410 -3.71 -7.53 -23.07
N LEU A 411 -4.35 -7.87 -24.18
CA LEU A 411 -3.65 -8.40 -25.37
C LEU A 411 -2.67 -7.38 -25.94
N PHE A 412 -3.05 -6.09 -25.99
CA PHE A 412 -2.15 -5.02 -26.40
C PHE A 412 -0.94 -4.89 -25.45
N PHE A 413 -1.15 -4.91 -24.14
CA PHE A 413 -0.06 -4.85 -23.14
C PHE A 413 0.88 -6.05 -23.24
N ALA A 414 0.35 -7.22 -23.62
CA ALA A 414 1.12 -8.44 -23.84
C ALA A 414 1.81 -8.49 -25.23
N ASN A 415 1.73 -7.42 -26.04
CA ASN A 415 2.21 -7.35 -27.42
C ASN A 415 1.59 -8.42 -28.35
N GLN A 416 0.38 -8.89 -28.04
CA GLN A 416 -0.38 -9.86 -28.82
C GLN A 416 -1.43 -9.20 -29.73
N LEU A 417 -1.64 -7.89 -29.57
CA LEU A 417 -2.52 -7.06 -30.39
C LEU A 417 -1.77 -5.78 -30.75
N SER A 418 -1.80 -5.37 -32.02
CA SER A 418 -1.17 -4.11 -32.44
C SER A 418 -1.95 -2.90 -31.91
N ALA A 419 -1.29 -1.74 -31.80
CA ALA A 419 -1.95 -0.50 -31.40
C ALA A 419 -3.12 -0.14 -32.34
N ASP A 420 -2.95 -0.30 -33.66
CA ASP A 420 -4.00 -0.01 -34.64
C ASP A 420 -5.18 -0.98 -34.52
N ASP A 421 -4.92 -2.28 -34.33
CA ASP A 421 -5.98 -3.28 -34.13
C ASP A 421 -6.71 -3.09 -32.79
N PHE A 422 -6.01 -2.61 -31.76
CA PHE A 422 -6.62 -2.24 -30.49
C PHE A 422 -7.54 -1.02 -30.67
N LEU A 423 -7.05 0.07 -31.26
CA LEU A 423 -7.86 1.27 -31.50
C LEU A 423 -9.08 1.00 -32.40
N ALA A 424 -8.95 0.12 -33.40
CA ALA A 424 -10.06 -0.30 -34.26
C ALA A 424 -11.20 -1.05 -33.54
N SER A 425 -10.98 -1.42 -32.27
CA SER A 425 -11.95 -2.13 -31.43
C SER A 425 -12.97 -1.21 -30.78
N LEU A 426 -12.68 0.09 -30.73
CA LEU A 426 -13.55 1.09 -30.14
C LEU A 426 -14.58 1.59 -31.16
N ASP A 427 -15.79 1.89 -30.69
CA ASP A 427 -16.84 2.48 -31.52
C ASP A 427 -16.32 3.76 -32.20
N LYS A 428 -16.41 3.83 -33.53
CA LYS A 428 -15.81 4.91 -34.35
C LYS A 428 -16.10 6.33 -33.85
N PRO A 429 -17.34 6.68 -33.45
CA PRO A 429 -17.63 8.03 -32.95
C PRO A 429 -16.87 8.37 -31.66
N VAL A 430 -16.68 7.38 -30.78
CA VAL A 430 -15.97 7.56 -29.50
C VAL A 430 -14.49 7.75 -29.75
N MET A 431 -13.92 6.94 -30.65
CA MET A 431 -12.53 7.09 -31.07
C MET A 431 -12.28 8.45 -31.74
N GLN A 432 -13.15 8.88 -32.65
CA GLN A 432 -13.01 10.19 -33.30
C GLN A 432 -13.05 11.35 -32.29
N GLY A 433 -13.91 11.26 -31.28
CA GLY A 433 -13.97 12.22 -30.19
C GLY A 433 -12.66 12.33 -29.41
N LEU A 434 -12.12 11.18 -28.98
CA LEU A 434 -10.84 11.13 -28.27
C LEU A 434 -9.67 11.60 -29.16
N GLN A 435 -9.67 11.20 -30.43
CA GLN A 435 -8.65 11.61 -31.40
C GLN A 435 -8.64 13.12 -31.58
N HIS A 436 -9.81 13.73 -31.76
CA HIS A 436 -9.94 15.17 -31.93
C HIS A 436 -9.42 15.93 -30.71
N ALA A 437 -9.75 15.45 -29.50
CA ALA A 437 -9.29 16.05 -28.26
C ALA A 437 -7.75 16.02 -28.14
N VAL A 438 -7.12 14.88 -28.42
CA VAL A 438 -5.64 14.74 -28.39
C VAL A 438 -4.97 15.61 -29.46
N ILE A 439 -5.48 15.61 -30.69
CA ILE A 439 -4.94 16.46 -31.77
C ILE A 439 -5.00 17.93 -31.38
N HIS A 440 -6.11 18.39 -30.81
CA HIS A 440 -6.25 19.78 -30.39
C HIS A 440 -5.22 20.17 -29.33
N VAL A 441 -4.95 19.32 -28.33
CA VAL A 441 -3.90 19.58 -27.32
C VAL A 441 -2.53 19.72 -27.99
N LEU A 442 -2.19 18.86 -28.95
CA LEU A 442 -0.92 18.91 -29.66
C LEU A 442 -0.80 20.14 -30.57
N ASP A 443 -1.86 20.51 -31.28
CA ASP A 443 -1.89 21.70 -32.14
C ASP A 443 -1.66 22.98 -31.33
N GLN A 444 -2.23 23.08 -30.13
CA GLN A 444 -1.98 24.22 -29.23
C GLN A 444 -0.52 24.29 -28.79
N ARG A 445 0.14 23.16 -28.52
CA ARG A 445 1.58 23.11 -28.23
C ARG A 445 2.41 23.55 -29.43
N VAL A 446 2.06 23.12 -30.63
CA VAL A 446 2.71 23.56 -31.88
C VAL A 446 2.55 25.07 -32.07
N GLN A 447 1.36 25.63 -31.80
CA GLN A 447 1.12 27.07 -31.86
C GLN A 447 1.96 27.84 -30.83
N ALA A 448 2.05 27.35 -29.59
CA ALA A 448 2.89 27.96 -28.56
C ALA A 448 4.37 28.02 -28.97
N LEU A 449 4.90 26.96 -29.59
CA LEU A 449 6.27 26.93 -30.11
C LEU A 449 6.48 27.88 -31.30
N ARG A 450 5.47 28.04 -32.17
CA ARG A 450 5.53 28.99 -33.30
C ARG A 450 5.51 30.46 -32.88
N ASN A 451 5.06 30.74 -31.65
CA ASN A 451 4.99 32.08 -31.09
C ASN A 451 6.26 32.48 -30.32
N LEU A 452 7.28 31.61 -30.29
CA LEU A 452 8.66 31.93 -29.88
C LEU A 452 9.38 32.63 -31.04
#